data_AF-A0A951Q8D1-F1
#
_entry.id   AF-A0A951Q8D1-F1
#
_cell.length_a   1.000
_cell.length_b   1.000
_cell.length_c   1.000
_cell.angle_alpha   90.00
_cell.angle_beta   90.00
_cell.angle_gamma   90.00
#
_symmetry.space_group_name_H-M   'P 1'
#
loop_
_entity.id
_entity.type
_entity.pdbx_description
1 polymer ?
#
loop_
_entity_poly.entity_id
_entity_poly.type
_entity_poly.pdbx_seq_one_letter_code
_entity_poly.pdbx_strand_id
1 'polypeptide(L)'
;MELKNEGSHSLDNPLLDRVWQNVTVQVDSPGWIYLKLENQGVAEWLHILVDQPMYPGSLDQSISRDVKNTSSILEKPWEIRNSTDKFYVLYSHARCCSLLRSAAKDGVITQNLLHFELKDSRSSLFKPQHTAELHLIDQIASVLDNVSVLDHAAQPEKVAFPTVIWKSAQALSHSFEDFYKSCRIWGEVRQQDPQVAQMRLGLVLITQKVLRSLLESLAIEAPFEL
;
A
#
# COMPACT_ATOMS: atom_id res chain seq x y z
N MET A 1 -0.07 44.07 -23.59
CA MET A 1 1.01 43.48 -22.78
C MET A 1 0.34 42.44 -21.90
N GLU A 2 0.21 41.24 -22.46
CA GLU A 2 -0.35 40.08 -21.79
C GLU A 2 0.69 39.56 -20.79
N LEU A 3 0.26 39.27 -19.57
CA LEU A 3 1.02 38.45 -18.64
C LEU A 3 0.22 37.17 -18.42
N LYS A 4 0.62 36.14 -19.17
CA LYS A 4 0.42 34.74 -18.80
C LYS A 4 1.32 34.42 -17.61
N ASN A 5 0.75 33.74 -16.62
CA ASN A 5 1.43 32.80 -15.73
C ASN A 5 0.30 31.91 -15.17
N GLU A 6 -0.04 30.80 -15.82
CA GLU A 6 0.60 29.48 -15.72
C GLU A 6 0.57 28.89 -14.31
N GLY A 7 -0.19 27.79 -14.15
CA GLY A 7 0.17 26.74 -13.21
C GLY A 7 -0.66 26.57 -11.94
N SER A 8 -1.98 26.82 -11.93
CA SER A 8 -2.84 26.25 -10.89
C SER A 8 -3.00 24.74 -11.16
N HIS A 9 -2.14 23.91 -10.56
CA HIS A 9 -2.39 22.47 -10.47
C HIS A 9 -3.70 22.27 -9.70
N SER A 10 -4.74 21.83 -10.40
CA SER A 10 -6.07 21.55 -9.86
C SER A 10 -6.00 20.46 -8.78
N LEU A 11 -6.49 20.79 -7.59
CA LEU A 11 -6.79 19.84 -6.51
C LEU A 11 -8.07 19.03 -6.76
N ASP A 12 -8.62 19.06 -7.97
CA ASP A 12 -9.83 18.32 -8.33
C ASP A 12 -9.47 16.88 -8.70
N ASN A 13 -9.22 16.05 -7.68
CA ASN A 13 -9.21 14.60 -7.86
C ASN A 13 -10.61 14.06 -7.50
N PRO A 14 -11.48 13.81 -8.49
CA PRO A 14 -12.85 13.38 -8.23
C PRO A 14 -12.95 12.02 -7.50
N LEU A 15 -11.86 11.26 -7.43
CA LEU A 15 -11.80 10.03 -6.62
C LEU A 15 -11.55 10.33 -5.14
N LEU A 16 -10.74 11.33 -4.80
CA LEU A 16 -10.55 11.75 -3.41
C LEU A 16 -11.85 12.32 -2.83
N ASP A 17 -12.62 13.06 -3.64
CA ASP A 17 -13.94 13.55 -3.23
C ASP A 17 -14.89 12.40 -2.86
N ARG A 18 -14.83 11.27 -3.58
CA ARG A 18 -15.62 10.08 -3.26
C ARG A 18 -15.20 9.45 -1.95
N VAL A 19 -13.90 9.43 -1.63
CA VAL A 19 -13.41 8.94 -0.33
C VAL A 19 -13.98 9.82 0.79
N TRP A 20 -13.88 11.15 0.66
CA TRP A 20 -14.36 12.09 1.67
C TRP A 20 -15.88 12.06 1.87
N GLN A 21 -16.66 11.81 0.81
CA GLN A 21 -18.12 11.62 0.92
C GLN A 21 -18.53 10.42 1.79
N ASN A 22 -17.61 9.49 2.07
CA ASN A 22 -17.84 8.31 2.88
C ASN A 22 -17.24 8.42 4.30
N VAL A 23 -16.86 9.64 4.73
CA VAL A 23 -16.40 9.90 6.10
C VAL A 23 -17.58 10.29 6.97
N THR A 24 -17.78 9.56 8.05
CA THR A 24 -18.75 9.90 9.10
C THR A 24 -18.04 10.57 10.27
N VAL A 25 -18.68 11.58 10.84
CA VAL A 25 -18.17 12.35 11.97
C VAL A 25 -19.04 12.11 13.19
N GLN A 26 -18.45 11.64 14.27
CA GLN A 26 -19.11 11.48 15.56
C GLN A 26 -18.42 12.34 16.60
N VAL A 27 -19.20 13.11 17.36
CA VAL A 27 -18.68 13.94 18.45
C VAL A 27 -19.17 13.36 19.75
N ASP A 28 -18.24 12.97 20.63
CA ASP A 28 -18.54 12.45 21.96
C ASP A 28 -18.20 13.49 23.04
N SER A 29 -18.95 13.53 24.13
CA SER A 29 -18.66 14.39 25.28
C SER A 29 -17.45 13.83 26.03
N PRO A 30 -16.35 14.58 26.28
CA PRO A 30 -16.21 16.04 26.43
C PRO A 30 -15.65 16.82 25.21
N GLY A 31 -15.78 16.32 23.98
CA GLY A 31 -15.36 17.02 22.75
C GLY A 31 -14.50 16.21 21.79
N TRP A 32 -14.49 14.88 21.89
CA TRP A 32 -13.73 14.03 20.97
C TRP A 32 -14.42 13.95 19.62
N ILE A 33 -13.68 14.18 18.54
CA ILE A 33 -14.16 14.03 17.17
C ILE A 33 -13.61 12.72 16.61
N TYR A 34 -14.49 11.77 16.35
CA TYR A 34 -14.18 10.52 15.68
C TYR A 34 -14.54 10.64 14.21
N LEU A 35 -13.53 10.48 13.35
CA LEU A 35 -13.71 10.33 11.90
C LEU A 35 -13.68 8.85 11.59
N LYS A 36 -14.74 8.34 10.97
CA LYS A 36 -14.82 6.95 10.52
C LYS A 36 -15.06 6.89 9.03
N LEU A 37 -14.10 6.32 8.31
CA LEU A 37 -14.26 6.00 6.91
C LEU A 37 -15.13 4.74 6.77
N GLU A 38 -16.25 4.85 6.09
CA GLU A 38 -17.12 3.70 5.85
C GLU A 38 -16.50 2.71 4.87
N ASN A 39 -17.02 1.48 4.86
CA ASN A 39 -16.59 0.41 3.96
C ASN A 39 -16.47 0.83 2.50
N GLN A 40 -17.41 1.63 2.00
CA GLN A 40 -17.36 2.17 0.65
C GLN A 40 -16.18 3.14 0.47
N GLY A 41 -15.94 4.02 1.45
CA GLY A 41 -14.79 4.93 1.43
C GLY A 41 -13.46 4.19 1.45
N VAL A 42 -13.35 3.10 2.22
CA VAL A 42 -12.19 2.21 2.20
C VAL A 42 -12.01 1.58 0.82
N ALA A 43 -13.08 1.15 0.17
CA ALA A 43 -13.04 0.59 -1.18
C ALA A 43 -12.48 1.59 -2.21
N GLU A 44 -13.00 2.82 -2.19
CA GLU A 44 -12.55 3.90 -3.08
C GLU A 44 -11.07 4.22 -2.82
N TRP A 45 -10.66 4.29 -1.55
CA TRP A 45 -9.26 4.53 -1.18
C TRP A 45 -8.33 3.42 -1.68
N LEU A 46 -8.70 2.15 -1.50
CA LEU A 46 -7.92 1.01 -2.01
C LEU A 46 -7.85 1.01 -3.54
N HIS A 47 -8.93 1.42 -4.22
CA HIS A 47 -8.93 1.57 -5.68
C HIS A 47 -7.88 2.60 -6.11
N ILE A 48 -7.82 3.75 -5.44
CA ILE A 48 -6.79 4.76 -5.72
C ILE A 48 -5.40 4.13 -5.60
N LEU A 49 -5.10 3.37 -4.55
CA LEU A 49 -3.79 2.71 -4.39
C LEU A 49 -3.46 1.69 -5.49
N VAL A 50 -4.48 1.02 -6.01
CA VAL A 50 -4.34 0.07 -7.13
C VAL A 50 -4.03 0.79 -8.44
N ASP A 51 -4.67 1.93 -8.71
CA ASP A 51 -4.49 2.67 -9.96
C ASP A 51 -3.23 3.53 -9.95
N GLN A 52 -2.81 4.00 -8.76
CA GLN A 52 -1.60 4.79 -8.65
C GLN A 52 -0.35 3.96 -8.99
N PRO A 53 0.48 4.42 -9.95
CA PRO A 53 1.82 3.87 -10.14
C PRO A 53 2.65 4.21 -8.90
N MET A 54 2.96 3.19 -8.11
CA MET A 54 3.86 3.31 -6.97
C MET A 54 5.28 3.37 -7.53
N TYR A 55 5.71 4.56 -7.94
CA TYR A 55 7.02 4.75 -8.55
C TYR A 55 8.13 4.54 -7.51
N PRO A 56 9.24 3.85 -7.88
CA PRO A 56 10.50 3.99 -7.18
C PRO A 56 10.89 5.47 -7.29
N GLY A 57 10.60 6.25 -6.24
CA GLY A 57 10.96 7.66 -6.17
C GLY A 57 9.85 8.68 -5.94
N SER A 58 8.60 8.28 -5.66
CA SER A 58 7.68 9.19 -4.92
C SER A 58 8.23 9.54 -3.52
N LEU A 59 9.20 8.75 -3.05
CA LEU A 59 10.02 8.91 -1.85
C LEU A 59 11.42 9.51 -2.12
N ASP A 60 11.74 9.88 -3.37
CA ASP A 60 13.11 10.25 -3.80
C ASP A 60 13.23 11.73 -4.22
N GLN A 61 12.13 12.48 -4.32
CA GLN A 61 12.22 13.89 -4.74
C GLN A 61 13.02 14.79 -3.78
N SER A 62 13.25 14.36 -2.53
CA SER A 62 14.11 15.06 -1.56
C SER A 62 15.49 14.39 -1.34
N ILE A 63 15.70 13.15 -1.76
CA ILE A 63 16.92 12.38 -1.44
C ILE A 63 17.97 12.49 -2.56
N SER A 64 17.54 12.65 -3.81
CA SER A 64 18.43 12.62 -4.97
C SER A 64 19.35 13.84 -5.19
N ARG A 65 19.27 14.92 -4.39
CA ARG A 65 20.14 16.11 -4.58
C ARG A 65 21.49 16.05 -3.86
N ASP A 66 21.66 15.25 -2.81
CA ASP A 66 22.90 15.26 -2.00
C ASP A 66 23.65 13.92 -1.92
N VAL A 67 23.14 12.83 -2.49
CA VAL A 67 23.77 11.50 -2.35
C VAL A 67 24.91 11.24 -3.35
N LYS A 68 25.08 12.07 -4.40
CA LYS A 68 26.13 11.85 -5.41
C LYS A 68 27.57 12.11 -4.93
N ASN A 69 27.77 12.70 -3.75
CA ASN A 69 29.12 13.02 -3.24
C ASN A 69 29.54 12.24 -1.97
N THR A 70 28.77 11.25 -1.52
CA THR A 70 29.04 10.55 -0.24
C THR A 70 29.35 9.07 -0.44
N SER A 71 30.10 8.73 -1.49
CA SER A 71 30.48 7.34 -1.80
C SER A 71 31.56 6.76 -0.87
N SER A 72 31.97 7.44 0.19
CA SER A 72 33.07 6.95 1.04
C SER A 72 32.90 7.06 2.57
N ILE A 73 31.79 7.59 3.12
CA ILE A 73 31.61 7.72 4.60
C ILE A 73 30.16 7.41 5.05
N LEU A 74 29.40 6.63 4.28
CA LEU A 74 28.19 5.99 4.82
C LEU A 74 28.57 4.56 5.20
N GLU A 75 28.98 4.37 6.45
CA GLU A 75 28.88 3.06 7.10
C GLU A 75 27.49 2.51 6.82
N LYS A 76 27.40 1.32 6.20
CA LYS A 76 26.13 0.71 5.74
C LYS A 76 25.17 0.61 6.94
N PRO A 77 24.09 1.42 7.02
CA PRO A 77 23.25 1.45 8.23
C PRO A 77 22.39 0.19 8.41
N TRP A 78 22.33 -0.67 7.39
CA TRP A 78 21.51 -1.87 7.37
C TRP A 78 22.36 -3.15 7.51
N GLU A 79 23.13 -3.32 8.57
CA GLU A 79 23.32 -4.71 9.00
C GLU A 79 21.95 -5.20 9.49
N ILE A 80 21.10 -5.70 8.58
CA ILE A 80 19.93 -6.50 8.92
C ILE A 80 20.51 -7.74 9.58
N ARG A 81 20.72 -7.66 10.91
CA ARG A 81 21.49 -8.61 11.71
C ARG A 81 20.95 -10.03 11.67
N ASN A 82 19.74 -10.24 11.14
CA ASN A 82 19.10 -11.53 10.97
C ASN A 82 18.78 -11.81 9.49
N SER A 83 19.53 -12.73 8.88
CA SER A 83 19.27 -13.24 7.53
C SER A 83 17.85 -13.80 7.38
N THR A 84 17.29 -14.36 8.45
CA THR A 84 15.92 -14.90 8.50
C THR A 84 14.85 -13.82 8.30
N ASP A 85 15.01 -12.67 8.96
CA ASP A 85 14.03 -11.57 8.86
C ASP A 85 14.05 -10.96 7.45
N LYS A 86 15.26 -10.86 6.86
CA LYS A 86 15.43 -10.46 5.47
C LYS A 86 14.72 -11.42 4.52
N PHE A 87 14.97 -12.72 4.68
CA PHE A 87 14.35 -13.73 3.86
C PHE A 87 12.82 -13.68 3.95
N TYR A 88 12.28 -13.48 5.14
CA TYR A 88 10.83 -13.45 5.37
C TYR A 88 10.12 -12.31 4.63
N VAL A 89 10.68 -11.09 4.66
CA VAL A 89 10.11 -9.94 3.94
C VAL A 89 10.18 -10.17 2.42
N LEU A 90 11.31 -10.66 1.91
CA LEU A 90 11.47 -10.95 0.49
C LEU A 90 10.54 -12.07 0.03
N TYR A 91 10.37 -13.11 0.86
CA TYR A 91 9.43 -14.22 0.63
C TYR A 91 8.00 -13.70 0.53
N SER A 92 7.59 -12.81 1.43
CA SER A 92 6.25 -12.21 1.42
C SER A 92 5.98 -11.46 0.11
N HIS A 93 6.94 -10.66 -0.37
CA HIS A 93 6.85 -10.00 -1.68
C HIS A 93 6.76 -11.01 -2.83
N ALA A 94 7.68 -11.97 -2.91
CA ALA A 94 7.71 -12.99 -3.97
C ALA A 94 6.42 -13.85 -3.98
N ARG A 95 5.85 -14.10 -2.79
CA ARG A 95 4.57 -14.80 -2.66
C ARG A 95 3.44 -13.97 -3.26
N CYS A 96 3.36 -12.67 -2.96
CA CYS A 96 2.38 -11.79 -3.59
C CYS A 96 2.50 -11.82 -5.12
N CYS A 97 3.72 -11.70 -5.66
CA CYS A 97 3.96 -11.80 -7.11
C CYS A 97 3.45 -13.12 -7.69
N SER A 98 3.70 -14.23 -7.01
CA SER A 98 3.25 -15.56 -7.45
C SER A 98 1.72 -15.72 -7.43
N LEU A 99 1.05 -15.17 -6.42
CA LEU A 99 -0.42 -15.18 -6.33
C LEU A 99 -1.04 -14.36 -7.46
N LEU A 100 -0.50 -13.18 -7.73
CA LEU A 100 -0.97 -12.31 -8.83
C LEU A 100 -0.76 -12.97 -10.19
N ARG A 101 0.42 -13.57 -10.44
CA ARG A 101 0.66 -14.34 -11.67
C ARG A 101 -0.33 -15.49 -11.83
N SER A 102 -0.62 -16.21 -10.75
CA SER A 102 -1.56 -17.32 -10.77
C SER A 102 -2.98 -16.83 -11.08
N ALA A 103 -3.40 -15.73 -10.47
CA ALA A 103 -4.70 -15.12 -10.72
C ALA A 103 -4.85 -14.62 -12.16
N ALA A 104 -3.78 -14.06 -12.75
CA ALA A 104 -3.76 -13.64 -14.14
C ALA A 104 -3.84 -14.84 -15.11
N LYS A 105 -3.07 -15.90 -14.85
CA LYS A 105 -3.11 -17.15 -15.63
C LYS A 105 -4.50 -17.79 -15.60
N ASP A 106 -5.14 -17.74 -14.44
CA ASP A 106 -6.47 -18.29 -14.21
C ASP A 106 -7.61 -17.40 -14.74
N GLY A 107 -7.31 -16.20 -15.24
CA GLY A 107 -8.29 -15.23 -15.74
C GLY A 107 -9.16 -14.60 -14.63
N VAL A 108 -8.73 -14.65 -13.37
CA VAL A 108 -9.43 -14.00 -12.25
C VAL A 108 -9.24 -12.48 -12.28
N ILE A 109 -8.07 -12.06 -12.78
CA ILE A 109 -7.72 -10.67 -13.05
C ILE A 109 -7.30 -10.53 -14.51
N THR A 110 -7.70 -9.44 -15.17
CA THR A 110 -7.27 -9.08 -16.52
C THR A 110 -6.03 -8.19 -16.49
N GLN A 111 -5.30 -8.07 -17.61
CA GLN A 111 -4.09 -7.23 -17.72
C GLN A 111 -4.34 -5.75 -17.41
N ASN A 112 -5.58 -5.28 -17.58
CA ASN A 112 -6.09 -4.06 -16.92
C ASN A 112 -6.46 -4.42 -15.49
N LEU A 113 -5.42 -4.65 -14.69
CA LEU A 113 -5.45 -5.15 -13.34
C LEU A 113 -6.37 -4.29 -12.49
N LEU A 114 -7.59 -4.81 -12.26
CA LEU A 114 -8.63 -4.23 -11.42
C LEU A 114 -9.25 -2.94 -11.99
N HIS A 115 -9.81 -3.00 -13.20
CA HIS A 115 -11.12 -2.37 -13.36
C HIS A 115 -12.07 -3.18 -12.47
N PHE A 116 -12.00 -2.95 -11.15
CA PHE A 116 -13.13 -3.20 -10.28
C PHE A 116 -14.31 -2.69 -11.07
N GLU A 117 -15.28 -3.53 -11.40
CA GLU A 117 -16.57 -3.06 -11.91
C GLU A 117 -17.33 -2.30 -10.80
N LEU A 118 -16.65 -1.39 -10.08
CA LEU A 118 -17.20 -0.24 -9.38
C LEU A 118 -17.81 0.78 -10.37
N LYS A 119 -17.82 0.47 -11.67
CA LYS A 119 -18.66 1.15 -12.67
C LYS A 119 -20.13 1.10 -12.29
N ASP A 120 -20.53 0.08 -11.53
CA ASP A 120 -21.77 0.12 -10.82
C ASP A 120 -21.48 0.53 -9.37
N SER A 121 -21.44 1.85 -9.11
CA SER A 121 -21.28 2.45 -7.77
C SER A 121 -22.42 2.09 -6.79
N ARG A 122 -23.20 1.05 -7.10
CA ARG A 122 -24.32 0.49 -6.36
C ARG A 122 -24.21 -1.03 -6.18
N SER A 123 -23.31 -1.69 -6.90
CA SER A 123 -23.10 -3.14 -6.76
C SER A 123 -22.11 -3.43 -5.62
N SER A 124 -22.68 -3.53 -4.42
CA SER A 124 -22.26 -4.47 -3.37
C SER A 124 -20.80 -4.42 -2.90
N LEU A 125 -20.54 -3.49 -1.99
CA LEU A 125 -19.96 -3.75 -0.66
C LEU A 125 -18.59 -4.43 -0.66
N PHE A 126 -17.52 -3.62 -0.75
CA PHE A 126 -16.29 -3.96 -0.04
C PHE A 126 -16.63 -4.19 1.44
N LYS A 127 -16.82 -5.44 1.82
CA LYS A 127 -17.12 -5.81 3.20
C LYS A 127 -16.10 -6.84 3.61
N PRO A 128 -15.07 -6.43 4.36
CA PRO A 128 -14.14 -7.35 4.96
C PRO A 128 -14.93 -8.42 5.73
N GLN A 129 -14.77 -9.68 5.31
CA GLN A 129 -15.46 -10.84 5.88
C GLN A 129 -14.66 -11.43 7.03
N HIS A 130 -13.36 -11.14 7.09
CA HIS A 130 -12.46 -11.66 8.11
C HIS A 130 -11.65 -10.54 8.77
N THR A 131 -11.37 -10.68 10.07
CA THR A 131 -10.59 -9.70 10.84
C THR A 131 -9.17 -9.51 10.29
N ALA A 132 -8.57 -10.56 9.73
CA ALA A 132 -7.25 -10.47 9.09
C ALA A 132 -7.24 -9.56 7.84
N GLU A 133 -8.37 -9.41 7.13
CA GLU A 133 -8.47 -8.46 6.01
C GLU A 133 -8.42 -7.02 6.53
N LEU A 134 -9.19 -6.74 7.60
CA LEU A 134 -9.19 -5.44 8.27
C LEU A 134 -7.80 -5.10 8.83
N HIS A 135 -7.15 -6.06 9.47
CA HIS A 135 -5.81 -5.86 10.01
C HIS A 135 -4.79 -5.57 8.90
N LEU A 136 -4.89 -6.23 7.75
CA LEU A 136 -4.02 -5.93 6.60
C LEU A 136 -4.27 -4.53 6.04
N ILE A 137 -5.53 -4.11 5.93
CA ILE A 137 -5.90 -2.75 5.48
C ILE A 137 -5.34 -1.70 6.44
N ASP A 138 -5.55 -1.89 7.74
CA ASP A 138 -5.03 -1.00 8.79
C ASP A 138 -3.51 -0.93 8.76
N GLN A 139 -2.85 -2.07 8.56
CA GLN A 139 -1.40 -2.12 8.44
C GLN A 139 -0.88 -1.41 7.19
N ILE A 140 -1.58 -1.52 6.05
CA ILE A 140 -1.26 -0.76 4.84
C ILE A 140 -1.38 0.74 5.09
N ALA A 141 -2.49 1.19 5.70
CA ALA A 141 -2.70 2.60 6.04
C ALA A 141 -1.58 3.11 6.97
N SER A 142 -1.30 2.37 8.04
CA SER A 142 -0.23 2.69 8.99
C SER A 142 1.15 2.79 8.32
N VAL A 143 1.46 1.92 7.35
CA VAL A 143 2.72 2.01 6.60
C VAL A 143 2.76 3.29 5.77
N LEU A 144 1.70 3.61 5.05
CA LEU A 144 1.64 4.81 4.20
C LEU A 144 1.73 6.11 5.03
N ASP A 145 1.11 6.13 6.21
CA ASP A 145 1.21 7.25 7.15
C ASP A 145 2.64 7.41 7.68
N ASN A 146 3.28 6.32 8.13
CA ASN A 146 4.66 6.37 8.61
C ASN A 146 5.63 6.85 7.53
N VAL A 147 5.43 6.41 6.28
CA VAL A 147 6.25 6.79 5.14
C VAL A 147 6.04 8.26 4.77
N SER A 148 4.81 8.75 4.74
CA SER A 148 4.50 10.16 4.40
C SER A 148 4.98 11.15 5.47
N VAL A 149 4.89 10.80 6.75
CA VAL A 149 5.41 11.64 7.85
C VAL A 149 6.92 11.83 7.72
N LEU A 150 7.64 10.78 7.31
CA LEU A 150 9.08 10.84 7.11
C LEU A 150 9.49 11.73 5.93
N ASP A 151 8.69 11.77 4.87
CA ASP A 151 8.93 12.65 3.71
C ASP A 151 8.75 14.14 4.05
N HIS A 152 7.88 14.46 5.01
CA HIS A 152 7.54 15.85 5.39
C HIS A 152 8.34 16.37 6.59
N ALA A 153 9.05 15.50 7.31
CA ALA A 153 9.90 15.90 8.42
C ALA A 153 11.08 16.75 7.89
N ALA A 154 11.19 17.99 8.36
CA ALA A 154 12.20 18.97 7.92
C ALA A 154 13.66 18.50 8.14
N GLN A 155 13.87 17.48 8.97
CA GLN A 155 15.15 16.82 9.19
C GLN A 155 14.87 15.34 9.53
N PRO A 156 14.84 14.42 8.54
CA PRO A 156 14.87 13.02 8.85
C PRO A 156 16.25 12.75 9.45
N GLU A 157 16.32 12.46 10.75
CA GLU A 157 17.54 11.88 11.31
C GLU A 157 17.85 10.64 10.47
N LYS A 158 18.92 10.71 9.65
CA LYS A 158 19.27 9.72 8.61
C LYS A 158 19.35 8.27 9.12
N VAL A 159 19.42 8.11 10.45
CA VAL A 159 19.49 6.83 11.16
C VAL A 159 18.11 6.23 11.47
N ALA A 160 17.10 7.06 11.71
CA ALA A 160 15.74 6.60 12.06
C ALA A 160 14.98 6.09 10.83
N PHE A 161 15.18 6.73 9.66
CA PHE A 161 14.44 6.43 8.44
C PHE A 161 14.56 4.96 7.99
N PRO A 162 15.76 4.37 7.80
CA PRO A 162 15.86 2.97 7.38
C PRO A 162 15.27 1.99 8.41
N THR A 163 15.39 2.31 9.70
CA THR A 163 14.85 1.47 10.77
C THR A 163 13.32 1.44 10.76
N VAL A 164 12.67 2.59 10.53
CA VAL A 164 11.21 2.68 10.43
C VAL A 164 10.73 1.92 9.20
N ILE A 165 11.32 2.17 8.03
CA ILE A 165 10.97 1.47 6.78
C ILE A 165 11.12 -0.04 6.93
N TRP A 166 12.20 -0.52 7.55
CA TRP A 166 12.41 -1.95 7.80
C TRP A 166 11.33 -2.54 8.71
N LYS A 167 11.03 -1.89 9.84
CA LYS A 167 9.98 -2.34 10.76
C LYS A 167 8.60 -2.35 10.09
N SER A 168 8.30 -1.35 9.27
CA SER A 168 7.10 -1.29 8.44
C SER A 168 7.01 -2.47 7.48
N ALA A 169 8.12 -2.84 6.83
CA ALA A 169 8.16 -4.00 5.93
C ALA A 169 7.93 -5.33 6.68
N GLN A 170 8.51 -5.49 7.87
CA GLN A 170 8.29 -6.66 8.72
C GLN A 170 6.83 -6.76 9.19
N ALA A 171 6.26 -5.65 9.69
CA ALA A 171 4.88 -5.61 10.16
C ALA A 171 3.88 -5.91 9.04
N LEU A 172 4.08 -5.32 7.85
CA LEU A 172 3.26 -5.60 6.68
C LEU A 172 3.37 -7.06 6.23
N SER A 173 4.57 -7.64 6.27
CA SER A 173 4.79 -9.05 5.93
C SER A 173 4.06 -9.99 6.88
N HIS A 174 4.11 -9.75 8.19
CA HIS A 174 3.35 -10.53 9.18
C HIS A 174 1.85 -10.42 8.96
N SER A 175 1.32 -9.21 8.81
CA SER A 175 -0.11 -9.02 8.57
C SER A 175 -0.58 -9.67 7.26
N PHE A 176 0.27 -9.65 6.23
CA PHE A 176 0.00 -10.34 4.98
C PHE A 176 -0.04 -11.86 5.16
N GLU A 177 0.87 -12.43 5.94
CA GLU A 177 0.89 -13.87 6.18
C GLU A 177 -0.37 -14.33 6.94
N ASP A 178 -0.78 -13.59 7.96
CA ASP A 178 -2.00 -13.88 8.72
C ASP A 178 -3.26 -13.80 7.84
N PHE A 179 -3.32 -12.77 6.98
CA PHE A 179 -4.33 -12.68 5.93
C PHE A 179 -4.27 -13.88 5.00
N TYR A 180 -3.09 -14.24 4.49
CA TYR A 180 -2.93 -15.31 3.51
C TYR A 180 -3.32 -16.68 4.07
N LYS A 181 -3.00 -16.95 5.34
CA LYS A 181 -3.39 -18.17 6.05
C LYS A 181 -4.90 -18.27 6.29
N SER A 182 -5.53 -17.14 6.60
CA SER A 182 -6.92 -17.11 7.08
C SER A 182 -7.94 -16.86 5.96
N CYS A 183 -7.54 -16.22 4.87
CA CYS A 183 -8.43 -15.70 3.84
C CYS A 183 -8.19 -16.41 2.50
N ARG A 184 -9.00 -17.44 2.22
CA ARG A 184 -8.89 -18.21 0.97
C ARG A 184 -9.24 -17.35 -0.26
N ILE A 185 -8.38 -17.34 -1.27
CA ILE A 185 -8.62 -16.62 -2.53
C ILE A 185 -9.16 -17.56 -3.62
N TRP A 186 -8.66 -18.80 -3.66
CA TRP A 186 -9.06 -19.83 -4.62
C TRP A 186 -10.02 -20.86 -3.97
N GLY A 187 -10.48 -21.81 -4.79
CA GLY A 187 -11.38 -22.88 -4.38
C GLY A 187 -12.84 -22.42 -4.36
N GLU A 188 -13.56 -22.77 -3.30
CA GLU A 188 -14.98 -22.45 -3.12
C GLU A 188 -15.26 -20.95 -3.19
N VAL A 189 -14.39 -20.13 -2.60
CA VAL A 189 -14.55 -18.66 -2.60
C VAL A 189 -14.61 -18.13 -4.03
N ARG A 190 -13.71 -18.58 -4.92
CA ARG A 190 -13.71 -18.13 -6.32
C ARG A 190 -15.00 -18.52 -7.06
N GLN A 191 -15.61 -19.65 -6.73
CA GLN A 191 -16.81 -20.16 -7.41
C GLN A 191 -18.09 -19.54 -6.87
N GLN A 192 -18.16 -19.33 -5.56
CA GLN A 192 -19.36 -18.89 -4.85
C GLN A 192 -19.38 -17.37 -4.65
N ASP A 193 -18.21 -16.76 -4.44
CA ASP A 193 -18.04 -15.33 -4.15
C ASP A 193 -16.82 -14.75 -4.91
N PRO A 194 -16.93 -14.64 -6.26
CA PRO A 194 -15.84 -14.12 -7.08
C PRO A 194 -15.45 -12.68 -6.72
N GLN A 195 -16.39 -11.89 -6.18
CA GLN A 195 -16.13 -10.51 -5.76
C GLN A 195 -15.19 -10.48 -4.55
N VAL A 196 -15.37 -11.37 -3.57
CA VAL A 196 -14.43 -11.50 -2.44
C VAL A 196 -13.07 -11.98 -2.89
N ALA A 197 -13.01 -12.94 -3.82
CA ALA A 197 -11.73 -13.39 -4.38
C ALA A 197 -10.99 -12.23 -5.07
N GLN A 198 -11.69 -11.40 -5.85
CA GLN A 198 -11.13 -10.22 -6.50
C GLN A 198 -10.68 -9.16 -5.50
N MET A 199 -11.48 -8.86 -4.48
CA MET A 199 -11.12 -7.91 -3.42
C MET A 199 -9.84 -8.34 -2.71
N ARG A 200 -9.75 -9.62 -2.32
CA ARG A 200 -8.56 -10.18 -1.69
C ARG A 200 -7.33 -10.07 -2.59
N LEU A 201 -7.49 -10.29 -3.90
CA LEU A 201 -6.41 -10.08 -4.87
C LEU A 201 -6.01 -8.60 -5.00
N GLY A 202 -6.95 -7.67 -4.84
CA GLY A 202 -6.67 -6.24 -4.70
C GLY A 202 -5.76 -5.96 -3.51
N LEU A 203 -6.06 -6.54 -2.33
CA LEU A 203 -5.20 -6.41 -1.15
C LEU A 203 -3.81 -7.01 -1.39
N VAL A 204 -3.72 -8.16 -2.07
CA VAL A 204 -2.43 -8.75 -2.47
C VAL A 204 -1.64 -7.80 -3.38
N LEU A 205 -2.29 -7.16 -4.36
CA LEU A 205 -1.64 -6.22 -5.27
C LEU A 205 -1.10 -4.99 -4.53
N ILE A 206 -1.92 -4.39 -3.66
CA ILE A 206 -1.49 -3.23 -2.87
C ILE A 206 -0.32 -3.61 -1.97
N THR A 207 -0.42 -4.75 -1.27
CA THR A 207 0.67 -5.27 -0.43
C THR A 207 1.95 -5.48 -1.23
N GLN A 208 1.86 -6.05 -2.43
CA GLN A 208 3.00 -6.26 -3.32
C GLN A 208 3.68 -4.93 -3.67
N LYS A 209 2.90 -3.92 -4.08
CA LYS A 209 3.42 -2.59 -4.41
C LYS A 209 4.08 -1.91 -3.21
N VAL A 210 3.43 -1.97 -2.04
CA VAL A 210 3.95 -1.36 -0.81
C VAL A 210 5.26 -2.02 -0.37
N LEU A 211 5.30 -3.36 -0.31
CA LEU A 211 6.53 -4.09 0.02
C LEU A 211 7.67 -3.80 -0.97
N ARG A 212 7.37 -3.71 -2.28
CA ARG A 212 8.36 -3.34 -3.28
C ARG A 212 8.96 -1.96 -2.98
N SER A 213 8.11 -0.96 -2.77
CA SER A 213 8.56 0.40 -2.49
C SER A 213 9.40 0.46 -1.22
N LEU A 214 9.02 -0.25 -0.14
CA LEU A 214 9.79 -0.27 1.11
C LEU A 214 11.17 -0.91 0.90
N LEU A 215 11.25 -2.02 0.14
CA LEU A 215 12.51 -2.69 -0.17
C LEU A 215 13.42 -1.83 -1.04
N GLU A 216 12.86 -1.18 -2.06
CA GLU A 216 13.59 -0.26 -2.95
C GLU A 216 14.12 0.96 -2.19
N SER A 217 13.35 1.52 -1.24
CA SER A 217 13.81 2.59 -0.33
C SER A 217 14.97 2.18 0.56
N LEU A 218 15.17 0.89 0.79
CA LEU A 218 16.32 0.33 1.53
C LEU A 218 17.46 -0.11 0.60
N ALA A 219 17.36 0.17 -0.71
CA ALA A 219 18.27 -0.33 -1.74
C ALA A 219 18.40 -1.88 -1.74
N ILE A 220 17.31 -2.58 -1.41
CA ILE A 220 17.20 -4.04 -1.48
C ILE A 220 16.36 -4.40 -2.70
N GLU A 221 16.89 -5.28 -3.54
CA GLU A 221 16.14 -5.79 -4.70
C GLU A 221 14.93 -6.62 -4.24
N ALA A 222 13.78 -6.38 -4.86
CA ALA A 222 12.52 -7.06 -4.57
C ALA A 222 12.27 -8.19 -5.60
N PRO A 223 12.73 -9.43 -5.34
CA PRO A 223 12.65 -10.50 -6.32
C PRO A 223 11.20 -10.90 -6.58
N PHE A 224 10.91 -11.26 -7.83
CA PHE A 224 9.60 -11.77 -8.23
C PHE A 224 9.38 -13.23 -7.81
N GLU A 225 10.48 -13.97 -7.57
CA GLU A 225 10.54 -15.39 -7.24
C GLU A 225 11.73 -15.64 -6.30
N LEU A 226 11.58 -16.55 -5.33
CA LEU A 226 12.60 -16.97 -4.38
C LEU A 226 12.66 -18.49 -4.27
#